data_AF-A0A7S4D4P1-F1
#
_entry.id   AF-A0A7S4D4P1-F1
#
_cell.length_a   1.000
_cell.length_b   1.000
_cell.length_c   1.000
_cell.angle_alpha   90.00
_cell.angle_beta   90.00
_cell.angle_gamma   90.00
#
_symmetry.space_group_name_H-M   'P 1'
#
loop_
_entity.id
_entity.type
_entity.pdbx_description
1 polymer ?
#
loop_
_entity_poly.entity_id
_entity_poly.type
_entity_poly.pdbx_seq_one_letter_code
_entity_poly.pdbx_strand_id
1 'polypeptide(L)'
;DNGLATEPPNKPPSKPAASDPASQQLKETILKYKKLLSMARQGLEDNQRHLSDKDEQIRQLQHELESSKQRNAKENAKTRGLEMNPKRIVRRVDQDGVIWVLFEWYSVETDARSPPSWREFNSYGELEDFVQCVSGEPIEIPPACLTSDETQQKINDAKAEVKKTQEEFRKYKIKSEIARKQKEAETKQALGAGLAEASRRIAGADLEAQARRGREARAQADALRQELAQQELMWRKAHDALAKE
;
A
#
# COMPACT_ATOMS: atom_id res chain seq x y z
N ASP A 1 -99.13 -7.09 -19.57
CA ASP A 1 -99.53 -5.77 -20.09
C ASP A 1 -98.96 -4.68 -19.21
N ASN A 2 -97.90 -4.02 -19.67
CA ASN A 2 -97.97 -2.74 -20.41
C ASN A 2 -98.44 -1.62 -19.48
N GLY A 3 -97.59 -0.77 -18.91
CA GLY A 3 -96.42 -0.10 -19.50
C GLY A 3 -96.78 1.39 -19.59
N LEU A 4 -95.91 2.28 -19.12
CA LEU A 4 -95.74 3.62 -19.72
C LEU A 4 -94.47 4.28 -19.16
N ALA A 5 -93.51 4.45 -20.06
CA ALA A 5 -92.31 5.23 -19.88
C ALA A 5 -92.63 6.73 -19.93
N THR A 6 -91.89 7.54 -19.17
CA THR A 6 -91.72 8.98 -19.42
C THR A 6 -90.29 9.42 -19.04
N GLU A 7 -89.46 9.65 -20.05
CA GLU A 7 -88.41 10.71 -20.07
C GLU A 7 -89.11 12.08 -20.29
N PRO A 8 -88.50 13.30 -20.08
CA PRO A 8 -87.09 13.72 -20.33
C PRO A 8 -86.60 14.82 -19.30
N PRO A 9 -85.65 15.78 -19.52
CA PRO A 9 -84.69 16.00 -20.60
C PRO A 9 -83.21 16.30 -20.19
N ASN A 10 -82.36 16.04 -21.18
CA ASN A 10 -81.05 16.62 -21.50
C ASN A 10 -80.67 17.97 -20.81
N LYS A 11 -79.55 17.99 -20.07
CA LYS A 11 -78.84 19.21 -19.60
C LYS A 11 -77.58 19.40 -20.47
N PRO A 12 -77.24 20.63 -20.92
CA PRO A 12 -76.20 20.87 -21.93
C PRO A 12 -74.78 20.63 -21.40
N PRO A 13 -73.78 20.39 -22.27
CA PRO A 13 -72.41 20.17 -21.86
C PRO A 13 -71.80 21.48 -21.35
N SER A 14 -71.48 21.54 -20.06
CA SER A 14 -70.71 22.65 -19.49
C SER A 14 -69.23 22.48 -19.86
N LYS A 15 -68.67 23.49 -20.53
CA LYS A 15 -67.24 23.64 -20.80
C LYS A 15 -66.40 23.51 -19.52
N PRO A 16 -65.16 23.01 -19.61
CA PRO A 16 -64.33 22.70 -18.45
C PRO A 16 -63.86 23.97 -17.75
N ALA A 17 -64.06 24.02 -16.42
CA ALA A 17 -63.53 25.05 -15.55
C ALA A 17 -62.00 24.97 -15.47
N ALA A 18 -61.36 26.14 -15.59
CA ALA A 18 -59.94 26.32 -15.31
C ALA A 18 -59.63 25.88 -13.86
N SER A 19 -58.60 25.06 -13.68
CA SER A 19 -58.24 24.49 -12.38
C SER A 19 -57.60 25.54 -11.45
N ASP A 20 -58.12 25.67 -10.23
CA ASP A 20 -57.59 26.53 -9.16
C ASP A 20 -56.11 26.24 -8.81
N PRO A 21 -55.27 27.27 -8.59
CA PRO A 21 -53.84 27.10 -8.24
C PRO A 21 -53.62 26.37 -6.91
N ALA A 22 -54.52 26.51 -5.93
CA ALA A 22 -54.48 25.73 -4.69
C ALA A 22 -54.73 24.22 -4.93
N SER A 23 -55.56 23.88 -5.91
CA SER A 23 -55.79 22.49 -6.33
C SER A 23 -54.54 21.90 -6.99
N GLN A 24 -53.76 22.72 -7.72
CA GLN A 24 -52.51 22.29 -8.33
C GLN A 24 -51.43 22.01 -7.28
N GLN A 25 -51.26 22.90 -6.28
CA GLN A 25 -50.30 22.68 -5.19
C GLN A 25 -50.63 21.44 -4.35
N LEU A 26 -51.91 21.18 -4.06
CA LEU A 26 -52.34 19.97 -3.36
C LEU A 26 -52.07 18.69 -4.18
N LYS A 27 -52.25 18.75 -5.50
CA LYS A 27 -51.92 17.62 -6.40
C LYS A 27 -50.42 17.35 -6.40
N GLU A 28 -49.59 18.39 -6.40
CA GLU A 28 -48.13 18.26 -6.34
C GLU A 28 -47.64 17.66 -5.01
N THR A 29 -48.20 18.08 -3.88
CA THR A 29 -47.84 17.48 -2.58
C THR A 29 -48.26 16.02 -2.49
N ILE A 30 -49.46 15.66 -2.97
CA ILE A 30 -49.90 14.27 -3.06
C ILE A 30 -48.97 13.44 -3.94
N LEU A 31 -48.50 13.98 -5.08
CA LEU A 31 -47.53 13.30 -5.95
C LEU A 31 -46.19 13.06 -5.25
N LYS A 32 -45.69 14.05 -4.50
CA LYS A 32 -44.46 13.91 -3.69
C LYS A 32 -44.61 12.83 -2.63
N TYR A 33 -45.73 12.80 -1.89
CA TYR A 33 -45.99 11.75 -0.90
C TYR A 33 -46.12 10.37 -1.53
N LYS A 34 -46.80 10.25 -2.67
CA LYS A 34 -46.89 8.97 -3.40
C LYS A 34 -45.52 8.47 -3.84
N LYS A 35 -44.67 9.36 -4.36
CA LYS A 35 -43.30 9.01 -4.74
C LYS A 35 -42.48 8.54 -3.53
N LEU A 36 -42.58 9.25 -2.40
CA LEU A 36 -41.88 8.90 -1.18
C LEU A 36 -42.34 7.54 -0.63
N LEU A 37 -43.66 7.29 -0.61
CA LEU A 37 -44.22 6.00 -0.19
C LEU A 37 -43.81 4.87 -1.11
N SER A 38 -43.75 5.12 -2.42
CA SER A 38 -43.25 4.13 -3.40
C SER A 38 -41.78 3.78 -3.14
N MET A 39 -40.93 4.79 -2.88
CA MET A 39 -39.53 4.55 -2.55
C MET A 39 -39.37 3.81 -1.22
N ALA A 40 -40.17 4.15 -0.20
CA ALA A 40 -40.17 3.47 1.08
C ALA A 40 -40.61 2.00 0.95
N ARG A 41 -41.64 1.72 0.14
CA ARG A 41 -42.07 0.35 -0.18
C ARG A 41 -40.97 -0.43 -0.87
N GLN A 42 -40.36 0.14 -1.91
CA GLN A 42 -39.25 -0.50 -2.62
C GLN A 42 -38.08 -0.80 -1.67
N GLY A 43 -37.70 0.15 -0.81
CA GLY A 43 -36.64 -0.06 0.17
C GLY A 43 -36.96 -1.15 1.19
N LEU A 44 -38.23 -1.28 1.61
CA LEU A 44 -38.67 -2.36 2.48
C LEU A 44 -38.62 -3.72 1.78
N GLU A 45 -39.06 -3.80 0.52
CA GLU A 45 -39.00 -5.01 -0.28
C GLU A 45 -37.56 -5.47 -0.51
N ASP A 46 -36.66 -4.54 -0.84
CA ASP A 46 -35.24 -4.84 -1.05
C ASP A 46 -34.57 -5.32 0.25
N ASN A 47 -34.86 -4.67 1.39
CA ASN A 47 -34.38 -5.11 2.70
C ASN A 47 -34.92 -6.48 3.07
N GLN A 48 -36.19 -6.76 2.77
CA GLN A 48 -36.81 -8.05 3.07
C GLN A 48 -36.20 -9.19 2.24
N ARG A 49 -35.87 -8.94 0.97
CA ARG A 49 -35.10 -9.86 0.13
C ARG A 49 -33.72 -10.13 0.72
N HIS A 50 -32.99 -9.07 1.07
CA HIS A 50 -31.65 -9.20 1.62
C HIS A 50 -31.62 -9.93 2.98
N LEU A 51 -32.66 -9.76 3.81
CA LEU A 51 -32.81 -10.55 5.04
C LEU A 51 -33.07 -12.02 4.73
N SER A 52 -33.97 -12.32 3.78
CA SER A 52 -34.23 -13.70 3.34
C SER A 52 -32.97 -14.39 2.81
N ASP A 53 -32.17 -13.69 2.00
CA ASP A 53 -30.92 -14.23 1.45
C ASP A 53 -29.91 -14.54 2.58
N LYS A 54 -29.80 -13.66 3.58
CA LYS A 54 -28.95 -13.89 4.75
C LYS A 54 -29.45 -15.04 5.61
N ASP A 55 -30.77 -15.16 5.81
CA ASP A 55 -31.36 -16.27 6.56
C ASP A 55 -31.13 -17.62 5.86
N GLU A 56 -31.09 -17.63 4.53
CA GLU A 56 -30.72 -18.81 3.76
C GLU A 56 -29.22 -19.14 3.90
N GLN A 57 -28.34 -18.15 3.85
CA GLN A 57 -26.91 -18.34 4.11
C GLN A 57 -26.64 -18.87 5.53
N ILE A 58 -27.33 -18.33 6.54
CA ILE A 58 -27.21 -18.79 7.92
C ILE A 58 -27.62 -20.26 8.01
N ARG A 59 -28.73 -20.65 7.38
CA ARG A 59 -29.17 -22.06 7.36
C ARG A 59 -28.16 -22.97 6.66
N GLN A 60 -27.57 -22.53 5.55
CA GLN A 60 -26.53 -23.29 4.85
C GLN A 60 -25.30 -23.50 5.73
N LEU A 61 -24.79 -22.43 6.36
CA LEU A 61 -23.64 -22.51 7.26
C LEU A 61 -23.91 -23.39 8.49
N GLN A 62 -25.12 -23.31 9.06
CA GLN A 62 -25.53 -24.18 10.17
C GLN A 62 -25.55 -25.65 9.74
N HIS A 63 -26.08 -25.97 8.56
CA HIS A 63 -26.10 -27.32 8.02
C HIS A 63 -24.68 -27.85 7.75
N GLU A 64 -23.79 -27.03 7.18
CA GLU A 64 -22.39 -27.39 6.96
C GLU A 64 -21.64 -27.63 8.28
N LEU A 65 -21.86 -26.78 9.28
CA LEU A 65 -21.27 -26.93 10.61
C LEU A 65 -21.72 -28.25 11.26
N GLU A 66 -23.02 -28.55 11.21
CA GLU A 66 -23.58 -29.79 11.76
C GLU A 66 -23.06 -31.03 11.02
N SER A 67 -23.01 -30.97 9.68
CA SER A 67 -22.43 -32.02 8.84
C SER A 67 -20.93 -32.23 9.12
N SER A 68 -20.20 -31.16 9.42
CA SER A 68 -18.79 -31.24 9.81
C SER A 68 -18.63 -31.86 11.19
N LYS A 69 -19.45 -31.45 12.18
CA LYS A 69 -19.46 -32.03 13.53
C LYS A 69 -19.75 -33.52 13.49
N GLN A 70 -20.75 -33.96 12.73
CA GLN A 70 -21.08 -35.38 12.60
C GLN A 70 -19.97 -36.20 11.92
N ARG A 71 -19.29 -35.65 10.91
CA ARG A 71 -18.13 -36.31 10.30
C ARG A 71 -16.99 -36.46 11.31
N ASN A 72 -16.66 -35.39 12.03
CA ASN A 72 -15.62 -35.40 13.05
C ASN A 72 -15.97 -36.35 14.21
N ALA A 73 -17.22 -36.39 14.66
CA ALA A 73 -17.66 -37.30 15.72
C ALA A 73 -17.53 -38.77 15.31
N LYS A 74 -17.84 -39.11 14.05
CA LYS A 74 -17.65 -40.47 13.51
C LYS A 74 -16.16 -40.84 13.43
N GLU A 75 -15.31 -39.91 13.01
CA GLU A 75 -13.85 -40.10 12.95
C GLU A 75 -13.23 -40.24 14.35
N ASN A 76 -13.68 -39.42 15.31
CA ASN A 76 -13.29 -39.50 16.72
C ASN A 76 -13.76 -40.81 17.37
N ALA A 77 -14.97 -41.28 17.08
CA ALA A 77 -15.46 -42.57 17.57
C ALA A 77 -14.64 -43.74 17.02
N LYS A 78 -14.26 -43.68 15.74
CA LYS A 78 -13.40 -44.69 15.10
C LYS A 78 -11.99 -44.74 15.70
N THR A 79 -11.43 -43.59 16.05
CA THR A 79 -10.09 -43.48 16.65
C THR A 79 -10.09 -43.75 18.16
N ARG A 80 -11.19 -43.49 18.89
CA ARG A 80 -11.34 -43.91 20.29
C ARG A 80 -11.44 -45.44 20.47
N GLY A 81 -11.91 -46.16 19.45
CA GLY A 81 -12.03 -47.63 19.47
C GLY A 81 -10.79 -48.39 18.98
N LEU A 82 -9.81 -47.70 18.42
CA LEU A 82 -8.53 -48.28 18.00
C LEU A 82 -7.48 -47.89 19.05
N GLU A 83 -6.92 -48.88 19.74
CA GLU A 83 -5.74 -48.75 20.60
C GLU A 83 -4.51 -48.45 19.71
N MET A 84 -4.49 -47.28 19.08
CA MET A 84 -3.39 -46.84 18.23
C MET A 84 -2.51 -45.88 18.99
N ASN A 85 -1.20 -46.15 18.96
CA ASN A 85 -0.23 -45.26 19.54
C ASN A 85 -0.02 -44.04 18.60
N PRO A 86 -0.07 -42.80 19.11
CA PRO A 86 0.30 -41.64 18.33
C PRO A 86 1.79 -41.71 18.04
N LYS A 87 2.15 -41.43 16.80
CA LYS A 87 3.54 -41.31 16.34
C LYS A 87 4.10 -39.92 16.60
N ARG A 88 3.31 -38.88 16.32
CA ARG A 88 3.67 -37.50 16.60
C ARG A 88 2.46 -36.59 16.62
N ILE A 89 2.64 -35.43 17.25
CA ILE A 89 1.72 -34.30 17.14
C ILE A 89 2.13 -33.45 15.93
N VAL A 90 1.18 -33.23 15.02
CA VAL A 90 1.39 -32.41 13.81
C VAL A 90 1.04 -30.95 14.09
N ARG A 91 -0.07 -30.70 14.80
CA ARG A 91 -0.56 -29.35 15.14
C ARG A 91 -1.30 -29.37 16.46
N ARG A 92 -1.21 -28.24 17.16
CA ARG A 92 -1.99 -27.93 18.36
C ARG A 92 -2.71 -26.61 18.16
N VAL A 93 -4.00 -26.56 18.42
CA VAL A 93 -4.84 -25.36 18.33
C VAL A 93 -5.57 -25.21 19.66
N ASP A 94 -5.42 -24.05 20.29
CA ASP A 94 -6.08 -23.74 21.57
C ASP A 94 -7.20 -22.75 21.26
N GLN A 95 -8.46 -23.16 21.48
CA GLN A 95 -9.62 -22.32 21.18
C GLN A 95 -10.70 -22.51 22.25
N ASP A 96 -11.15 -21.41 22.84
CA ASP A 96 -12.27 -21.35 23.80
C ASP A 96 -12.13 -22.35 24.98
N GLY A 97 -10.91 -22.54 25.48
CA GLY A 97 -10.61 -23.45 26.59
C GLY A 97 -10.51 -24.93 26.21
N VAL A 98 -10.64 -25.25 24.91
CA VAL A 98 -10.46 -26.60 24.36
C VAL A 98 -9.17 -26.66 23.55
N ILE A 99 -8.40 -27.72 23.74
CA ILE A 99 -7.16 -27.98 23.01
C ILE A 99 -7.44 -29.03 21.95
N TRP A 100 -7.28 -28.66 20.69
CA TRP A 100 -7.39 -29.54 19.54
C TRP A 100 -6.00 -29.93 19.05
N VAL A 101 -5.74 -31.23 18.98
CA VAL A 101 -4.45 -31.76 18.58
C VAL A 101 -4.62 -32.69 17.39
N LEU A 102 -3.85 -32.44 16.33
CA LEU A 102 -3.79 -33.29 15.15
C LEU A 102 -2.68 -34.32 15.34
N PHE A 103 -3.04 -35.59 15.48
CA PHE A 103 -2.09 -36.69 15.63
C PHE A 103 -1.85 -37.42 14.32
N GLU A 104 -0.62 -37.83 14.11
CA GLU A 104 -0.27 -38.90 13.18
C GLU A 104 -0.13 -40.20 13.97
N TRP A 105 -0.75 -41.28 13.51
CA TRP A 105 -0.83 -42.55 14.22
C TRP A 105 0.08 -43.61 13.59
N TYR A 106 0.53 -44.58 14.38
CA TYR A 106 1.14 -45.80 13.83
C TYR A 106 0.05 -46.67 13.19
N SER A 107 0.27 -47.12 11.94
CA SER A 107 -0.62 -48.08 11.27
C SER A 107 -0.28 -49.49 11.73
N VAL A 108 -1.28 -50.24 12.23
CA VAL A 108 -1.10 -51.59 12.77
C VAL A 108 -1.22 -52.67 11.68
N GLU A 109 -1.91 -52.39 10.57
CA GLU A 109 -2.36 -53.44 9.64
C GLU A 109 -1.93 -53.26 8.18
N THR A 110 -1.30 -52.14 7.81
CA THR A 110 -0.92 -51.90 6.41
C THR A 110 0.16 -50.82 6.33
N ASP A 111 1.15 -50.96 5.44
CA ASP A 111 2.12 -49.91 5.08
C ASP A 111 1.46 -48.63 4.51
N ALA A 112 0.13 -48.57 4.47
CA ALA A 112 -0.64 -47.37 4.21
C ALA A 112 -0.57 -46.43 5.42
N ARG A 113 -0.12 -45.21 5.17
CA ARG A 113 -0.10 -44.12 6.15
C ARG A 113 -1.54 -43.82 6.60
N SER A 114 -1.85 -44.10 7.87
CA SER A 114 -3.12 -43.68 8.46
C SER A 114 -3.25 -42.16 8.33
N PRO A 115 -4.41 -41.64 7.89
CA PRO A 115 -4.61 -40.20 7.82
C PRO A 115 -4.49 -39.61 9.23
N PRO A 116 -3.91 -38.41 9.37
CA PRO A 116 -3.85 -37.74 10.65
C PRO A 116 -5.26 -37.37 11.09
N SER A 117 -5.56 -37.50 12.38
CA SER A 117 -6.88 -37.22 12.93
C SER A 117 -6.83 -36.26 14.10
N TRP A 118 -7.88 -35.47 14.25
CA TRP A 118 -8.03 -34.53 15.34
C TRP A 118 -8.46 -35.24 16.62
N ARG A 119 -7.97 -34.76 17.76
CA ARG A 119 -8.44 -35.17 19.08
C ARG A 119 -8.56 -33.94 19.98
N GLU A 120 -9.63 -33.89 20.73
CA GLU A 120 -9.93 -32.81 21.68
C GLU A 120 -9.43 -33.19 23.08
N PHE A 121 -8.99 -32.17 23.83
CA PHE A 121 -8.62 -32.24 25.24
C PHE A 121 -9.17 -31.01 25.94
N ASN A 122 -9.62 -31.18 27.19
CA ASN A 122 -10.22 -30.10 27.97
C ASN A 122 -9.18 -29.32 28.78
N SER A 123 -7.96 -29.85 28.89
CA SER A 123 -6.88 -29.20 29.61
C SER A 123 -5.52 -29.65 29.08
N TYR A 124 -4.49 -28.85 29.35
CA TYR A 124 -3.11 -29.20 29.01
C TYR A 124 -2.64 -30.46 29.75
N GLY A 125 -3.07 -30.65 31.01
CA GLY A 125 -2.75 -31.86 31.79
C GLY A 125 -3.32 -33.13 31.16
N GLU A 126 -4.56 -33.09 30.65
CA GLU A 126 -5.17 -34.24 29.96
C GLU A 126 -4.39 -34.63 28.69
N LEU A 127 -3.88 -33.64 27.95
CA LEU A 127 -3.02 -33.87 26.79
C LEU A 127 -1.67 -34.47 27.19
N GLU A 128 -1.05 -33.93 28.24
CA GLU A 128 0.24 -34.40 28.74
C GLU A 128 0.14 -35.84 29.27
N ASP A 129 -0.86 -36.13 30.08
CA ASP A 129 -1.14 -37.48 30.59
C ASP A 129 -1.37 -38.47 29.43
N PHE A 130 -2.15 -38.06 28.42
CA PHE A 130 -2.39 -38.89 27.24
C PHE A 130 -1.09 -39.17 26.47
N VAL A 131 -0.24 -38.18 26.26
CA VAL A 131 1.03 -38.37 25.57
C VAL A 131 1.99 -39.26 26.38
N GLN A 132 2.02 -39.11 27.70
CA GLN A 132 2.89 -39.89 28.58
C GLN A 132 2.45 -41.36 28.69
N CYS A 133 1.16 -41.65 28.60
CA CYS A 133 0.64 -43.01 28.74
C CYS A 133 0.87 -43.90 27.51
N VAL A 134 1.14 -43.35 26.32
CA VAL A 134 1.02 -44.10 25.06
C VAL A 134 2.37 -44.62 24.50
N SER A 135 3.21 -45.15 25.39
CA SER A 135 4.41 -45.98 25.14
C SER A 135 5.72 -45.28 24.70
N GLY A 136 6.77 -45.57 25.47
CA GLY A 136 8.16 -45.72 25.03
C GLY A 136 8.99 -44.45 24.80
N GLU A 137 8.54 -43.56 23.92
CA GLU A 137 9.30 -42.39 23.50
C GLU A 137 8.49 -41.11 23.76
N PRO A 138 9.03 -40.11 24.48
CA PRO A 138 8.31 -38.87 24.76
C PRO A 138 7.94 -38.14 23.47
N ILE A 139 6.64 -38.02 23.18
CA ILE A 139 6.17 -37.21 22.06
C ILE A 139 6.25 -35.74 22.46
N GLU A 140 7.02 -34.95 21.74
CA GLU A 140 7.09 -33.51 21.97
C GLU A 140 5.76 -32.84 21.62
N ILE A 141 5.24 -32.02 22.54
CA ILE A 141 4.02 -31.23 22.34
C ILE A 141 4.42 -29.90 21.69
N PRO A 142 4.03 -29.63 20.42
CA PRO A 142 4.33 -28.37 19.76
C PRO A 142 3.66 -27.19 20.46
N PRO A 143 4.19 -25.96 20.29
CA PRO A 143 3.50 -24.76 20.74
C PRO A 143 2.13 -24.64 20.06
N ALA A 144 1.20 -23.96 20.73
CA ALA A 144 -0.10 -23.66 20.16
C ALA A 144 0.07 -22.87 18.86
N CYS A 145 -0.73 -23.22 17.85
CA CYS A 145 -0.84 -22.44 16.64
C CYS A 145 -1.35 -21.03 16.99
N LEU A 146 -0.93 -20.04 16.21
CA LEU A 146 -1.41 -18.68 16.37
C LEU A 146 -2.93 -18.66 16.31
N THR A 147 -3.53 -17.88 17.21
CA THR A 147 -4.96 -17.61 17.17
C THR A 147 -5.32 -16.86 15.88
N SER A 148 -6.62 -16.84 15.56
CA SER A 148 -7.08 -16.11 14.37
C SER A 148 -6.72 -14.62 14.44
N ASP A 149 -6.83 -14.02 15.63
CA ASP A 149 -6.53 -12.60 15.86
C ASP A 149 -5.03 -12.31 15.72
N GLU A 150 -4.17 -13.12 16.31
CA GLU A 150 -2.71 -12.98 16.17
C GLU A 150 -2.26 -13.17 14.72
N THR A 151 -2.86 -14.14 14.03
CA THR A 151 -2.60 -14.37 12.60
C THR A 151 -2.99 -13.15 11.79
N GLN A 152 -4.17 -12.58 12.06
CA GLN A 152 -4.65 -11.38 11.38
C GLN A 152 -3.76 -10.17 11.66
N GLN A 153 -3.29 -10.01 12.89
CA GLN A 153 -2.35 -8.96 13.27
C GLN A 153 -1.04 -9.09 12.49
N LYS A 154 -0.42 -10.28 12.47
CA LYS A 154 0.82 -10.50 11.71
C LYS A 154 0.64 -10.24 10.21
N ILE A 155 -0.51 -10.59 9.64
CA ILE A 155 -0.82 -10.28 8.24
C ILE A 155 -0.90 -8.76 8.02
N ASN A 156 -1.52 -8.03 8.94
CA ASN A 156 -1.64 -6.58 8.86
C ASN A 156 -0.27 -5.89 8.99
N ASP A 157 0.56 -6.36 9.93
CA ASP A 157 1.92 -5.85 10.14
C ASP A 157 2.79 -6.10 8.91
N ALA A 158 2.79 -7.32 8.38
CA ALA A 158 3.51 -7.66 7.14
C ALA A 158 3.05 -6.80 5.95
N LYS A 159 1.74 -6.55 5.81
CA LYS A 159 1.21 -5.65 4.78
C LYS A 159 1.70 -4.21 4.98
N ALA A 160 1.79 -3.73 6.21
CA ALA A 160 2.30 -2.39 6.51
C ALA A 160 3.79 -2.27 6.17
N GLU A 161 4.60 -3.28 6.50
CA GLU A 161 6.03 -3.32 6.16
C GLU A 161 6.27 -3.34 4.65
N VAL A 162 5.49 -4.12 3.90
CA VAL A 162 5.58 -4.15 2.44
C VAL A 162 5.26 -2.77 1.87
N LYS A 163 4.20 -2.11 2.34
CA LYS A 163 3.85 -0.74 1.89
C LYS A 163 4.98 0.25 2.20
N LYS A 164 5.56 0.17 3.39
CA LYS A 164 6.69 1.02 3.80
C LYS A 164 7.89 0.81 2.87
N THR A 165 8.28 -0.45 2.65
CA THR A 165 9.39 -0.83 1.77
C THR A 165 9.17 -0.37 0.33
N GLN A 166 7.96 -0.49 -0.18
CA GLN A 166 7.61 -0.01 -1.53
C GLN A 166 7.77 1.52 -1.65
N GLU A 167 7.33 2.28 -0.65
CA GLU A 167 7.51 3.74 -0.67
C GLU A 167 8.98 4.15 -0.53
N GLU A 168 9.76 3.42 0.29
CA GLU A 168 11.21 3.62 0.37
C GLU A 168 11.91 3.35 -0.96
N PHE A 169 11.52 2.27 -1.66
CA PHE A 169 12.04 1.97 -3.00
C PHE A 169 11.64 3.05 -4.02
N ARG A 170 10.41 3.57 -3.94
CA ARG A 170 9.95 4.68 -4.79
C ARG A 170 10.79 5.93 -4.55
N LYS A 171 11.00 6.30 -3.29
CA LYS A 171 11.84 7.44 -2.89
C LYS A 171 13.28 7.25 -3.34
N TYR A 172 13.84 6.06 -3.17
CA TYR A 172 15.18 5.73 -3.61
C TYR A 172 15.32 5.90 -5.13
N LYS A 173 14.39 5.35 -5.92
CA LYS A 173 14.40 5.49 -7.38
C LYS A 173 14.36 6.95 -7.83
N ILE A 174 13.52 7.77 -7.19
CA ILE A 174 13.46 9.22 -7.47
C ILE A 174 14.79 9.88 -7.11
N LYS A 175 15.33 9.59 -5.92
CA LYS A 175 16.60 10.16 -5.45
C LYS A 175 17.77 9.77 -6.36
N SER A 176 17.84 8.51 -6.81
CA SER A 176 18.87 8.05 -7.73
C SER A 176 18.75 8.71 -9.10
N GLU A 177 17.52 8.91 -9.59
CA GLU A 177 17.28 9.58 -10.87
C GLU A 177 17.68 11.06 -10.82
N ILE A 178 17.36 11.76 -9.72
CA ILE A 178 17.77 13.14 -9.48
C ILE A 178 19.30 13.23 -9.40
N ALA A 179 19.94 12.37 -8.60
CA ALA A 179 21.40 12.36 -8.45
C ALA A 179 22.10 12.09 -9.78
N ARG A 180 21.56 11.18 -10.60
CA ARG A 180 22.06 10.93 -11.96
C ARG A 180 21.99 12.18 -12.83
N LYS A 181 20.83 12.86 -12.85
CA LYS A 181 20.63 14.09 -13.63
C LYS A 181 21.51 15.25 -13.16
N GLN A 182 21.70 15.39 -11.84
CA GLN A 182 22.60 16.40 -11.28
C GLN A 182 24.05 16.14 -11.73
N LYS A 183 24.52 14.89 -11.61
CA LYS A 183 25.85 14.52 -12.08
C LYS A 183 26.03 14.72 -13.59
N GLU A 184 25.02 14.43 -14.39
CA GLU A 184 25.06 14.67 -15.85
C GLU A 184 25.08 16.17 -16.19
N ALA A 185 24.35 16.99 -15.43
CA ALA A 185 24.39 18.45 -15.58
C ALA A 185 25.77 19.00 -15.21
N GLU A 186 26.37 18.53 -14.12
CA GLU A 186 27.73 18.90 -13.69
C GLU A 186 28.78 18.53 -14.73
N THR A 187 28.73 17.31 -15.29
CA THR A 187 29.68 16.90 -16.33
C THR A 187 29.51 17.72 -17.59
N LYS A 188 28.28 18.01 -18.01
CA LYS A 188 28.01 18.87 -19.17
C LYS A 188 28.51 20.30 -18.94
N GLN A 189 28.33 20.84 -17.75
CA GLN A 189 28.84 22.16 -17.39
C GLN A 189 30.37 22.20 -17.40
N ALA A 190 31.03 21.18 -16.82
CA ALA A 190 32.49 21.08 -16.82
C ALA A 190 33.06 20.95 -18.24
N LEU A 191 32.44 20.12 -19.10
CA LEU A 191 32.81 19.99 -20.51
C LEU A 191 32.59 21.31 -21.29
N GLY A 192 31.46 21.98 -21.07
CA GLY A 192 31.17 23.27 -21.69
C GLY A 192 32.16 24.37 -21.27
N ALA A 193 32.52 24.42 -19.98
CA ALA A 193 33.52 25.34 -19.46
C ALA A 193 34.90 25.05 -20.07
N GLY A 194 35.31 23.77 -20.12
CA GLY A 194 36.56 23.35 -20.74
C GLY A 194 36.64 23.67 -22.23
N LEU A 195 35.54 23.48 -22.97
CA LEU A 195 35.47 23.82 -24.40
C LEU A 195 35.53 25.34 -24.61
N ALA A 196 34.83 26.12 -23.78
CA ALA A 196 34.88 27.58 -23.85
C ALA A 196 36.29 28.12 -23.54
N GLU A 197 36.98 27.53 -22.55
CA GLU A 197 38.36 27.87 -22.23
C GLU A 197 39.32 27.47 -23.36
N ALA A 198 39.19 26.26 -23.90
CA ALA A 198 39.97 25.81 -25.05
C ALA A 198 39.75 26.71 -26.27
N SER A 199 38.49 27.12 -26.52
CA SER A 199 38.15 28.05 -27.60
C SER A 199 38.79 29.42 -27.40
N ARG A 200 38.82 29.97 -26.18
CA ARG A 200 39.55 31.23 -25.88
C ARG A 200 41.05 31.11 -26.12
N ARG A 201 41.65 29.98 -25.74
CA ARG A 201 43.07 29.71 -25.98
C ARG A 201 43.37 29.60 -27.47
N ILE A 202 42.56 28.87 -28.23
CA ILE A 202 42.71 28.73 -29.70
C ILE A 202 42.48 30.07 -30.40
N ALA A 203 41.52 30.86 -29.96
CA ALA A 203 41.23 32.19 -30.52
C ALA A 203 42.31 33.24 -30.22
N GLY A 204 43.41 32.88 -29.53
CA GLY A 204 44.55 33.76 -29.31
C GLY A 204 44.32 34.90 -28.31
N ALA A 205 43.14 34.97 -27.69
CA ALA A 205 42.80 36.04 -26.74
C ALA A 205 43.77 36.12 -25.55
N ASP A 206 44.25 34.96 -25.07
CA ASP A 206 45.25 34.90 -24.00
C ASP A 206 46.66 35.32 -24.47
N LEU A 207 47.01 35.03 -25.72
CA LEU A 207 48.30 35.43 -26.31
C LEU A 207 48.35 36.94 -26.57
N GLU A 208 47.24 37.54 -27.02
CA GLU A 208 47.15 38.99 -27.19
C GLU A 208 47.23 39.73 -25.86
N ALA A 209 46.55 39.22 -24.82
CA ALA A 209 46.64 39.77 -23.47
C ALA A 209 48.06 39.66 -22.90
N GLN A 210 48.74 38.53 -23.08
CA GLN A 210 50.14 38.35 -22.67
C GLN A 210 51.09 39.26 -23.45
N ALA A 211 50.92 39.38 -24.77
CA ALA A 211 51.73 40.26 -25.61
C ALA A 211 51.58 41.72 -25.21
N ARG A 212 50.36 42.15 -24.86
CA ARG A 212 50.09 43.50 -24.36
C ARG A 212 50.82 43.75 -23.03
N ARG A 213 50.71 42.85 -22.06
CA ARG A 213 51.45 42.96 -20.78
C ARG A 213 52.96 43.00 -21.00
N GLY A 214 53.47 42.21 -21.94
CA GLY A 214 54.89 42.23 -22.31
C GLY A 214 55.34 43.56 -22.93
N ARG A 215 54.51 44.19 -23.76
CA ARG A 215 54.78 45.54 -24.29
C ARG A 215 54.79 46.60 -23.19
N GLU A 216 53.81 46.56 -22.29
CA GLU A 216 53.73 47.48 -21.14
C GLU A 216 54.94 47.32 -20.21
N ALA A 217 55.37 46.09 -19.91
CA ALA A 217 56.55 45.82 -19.09
C ALA A 217 57.86 46.29 -19.76
N ARG A 218 58.01 46.11 -21.08
CA ARG A 218 59.17 46.63 -21.82
C ARG A 218 59.21 48.15 -21.81
N ALA A 219 58.07 48.80 -22.05
CA ALA A 219 57.98 50.26 -21.98
C ALA A 219 58.36 50.80 -20.59
N GLN A 220 57.93 50.14 -19.52
CA GLN A 220 58.34 50.48 -18.16
C GLN A 220 59.84 50.28 -17.92
N ALA A 221 60.41 49.18 -18.39
CA ALA A 221 61.84 48.90 -18.25
C ALA A 221 62.69 49.94 -19.00
N ASP A 222 62.26 50.35 -20.20
CA ASP A 222 62.97 51.36 -20.98
C ASP A 222 62.86 52.76 -20.35
N ALA A 223 61.71 53.10 -19.75
CA ALA A 223 61.56 54.33 -18.98
C ALA A 223 62.53 54.39 -17.78
N LEU A 224 62.63 53.30 -17.02
CA LEU A 224 63.57 53.20 -15.89
C LEU A 224 65.03 53.29 -16.33
N ARG A 225 65.38 52.69 -17.48
CA ARG A 225 66.74 52.81 -18.06
C ARG A 225 67.08 54.24 -18.45
N GLN A 226 66.11 54.98 -19.03
CA GLN A 226 66.31 56.39 -19.38
C GLN A 226 66.50 57.25 -18.13
N GLU A 227 65.72 57.01 -17.07
CA GLU A 227 65.86 57.72 -15.80
C GLU A 227 67.23 57.46 -15.16
N LEU A 228 67.69 56.20 -15.16
CA LEU A 228 69.00 55.84 -14.63
C LEU A 228 70.14 56.48 -15.43
N ALA A 229 70.04 56.48 -16.77
CA ALA A 229 71.01 57.17 -17.63
C ALA A 229 71.04 58.69 -17.38
N GLN A 230 69.88 59.31 -17.12
CA GLN A 230 69.82 60.72 -16.75
C GLN A 230 70.48 60.99 -15.40
N GLN A 231 70.23 60.14 -14.40
CA GLN A 231 70.89 60.24 -13.08
C GLN A 231 72.41 60.06 -13.20
N GLU A 232 72.87 59.07 -13.95
CA GLU A 232 74.31 58.87 -14.23
C GLU A 232 74.93 60.09 -14.90
N LEU A 233 74.25 60.69 -15.88
CA LEU A 233 74.72 61.92 -16.53
C LEU A 233 74.78 63.08 -15.54
N MET A 234 73.78 63.24 -14.68
CA MET A 234 73.78 64.28 -13.65
C MET A 234 74.91 64.08 -12.65
N TRP A 235 75.14 62.85 -12.18
CA TRP A 235 76.24 62.55 -11.28
C TRP A 235 77.60 62.74 -11.93
N ARG A 236 77.78 62.34 -13.19
CA ARG A 236 79.01 62.62 -13.95
C ARG A 236 79.28 64.12 -14.04
N LYS A 237 78.27 64.91 -14.40
CA LYS A 237 78.40 66.38 -14.44
C LYS A 237 78.77 66.98 -13.08
N ALA A 238 78.14 66.51 -12.01
CA ALA A 238 78.45 66.96 -10.65
C ALA A 238 79.87 66.58 -10.22
N HIS A 239 80.30 65.36 -10.52
CA HIS A 239 81.66 64.88 -10.27
C HIS A 239 82.70 65.69 -11.06
N ASP A 240 82.47 65.91 -12.36
CA ASP A 240 83.38 66.71 -13.20
C ASP A 240 83.46 68.18 -12.78
N ALA A 241 82.40 68.72 -12.17
CA ALA A 241 82.43 70.06 -11.59
C ALA A 241 83.30 70.10 -10.33
N LEU A 242 83.14 69.13 -9.42
CA LEU A 242 83.96 69.02 -8.21
C LEU A 242 85.43 68.72 -8.50
N ALA A 243 85.74 67.98 -9.56
CA ALA A 243 87.11 67.64 -9.95
C ALA A 243 87.88 68.80 -10.63
N LYS A 244 87.21 69.92 -10.94
CA LYS A 244 87.80 71.11 -11.58
C LYS A 244 88.04 72.28 -10.62
N GLU A 245 87.61 72.17 -9.37
CA GLU A 245 88.02 73.06 -8.27
C GLU A 245 89.35 72.57 -7.66
#